data_AF-A0A2M7VA76-F1
#
_entry.id   AF-A0A2M7VA76-F1
#
_cell.length_a   1.000
_cell.length_b   1.000
_cell.length_c   1.000
_cell.angle_alpha   90.00
_cell.angle_beta   90.00
_cell.angle_gamma   90.00
#
_symmetry.space_group_name_H-M   'P 1'
#
loop_
_entity.id
_entity.type
_entity.pdbx_description
1 polymer ?
#
loop_
_entity_poly.entity_id
_entity_poly.type
_entity_poly.pdbx_seq_one_letter_code
_entity_poly.pdbx_strand_id
1 'polypeptide(L)'
;MNENGLSVDPNDIVESPERKEMSRGDLHRDIEKNLKENKVKPVEARELMAKISETCVDGRREEGAIGTPGGNAGEFVLMLAAQFGERSAKITRDNISRYLEYFLEVNGSFYFHTDRKALGNISEETIKDPEVEGYKELLRKLTSIEHVGCGHLAKLLQFPKEYGVNETFIKNVIEAIYFRMWTVNNALSKATNEAEKEKIMKRKRIDFEILSGTHEEKAVVVVKRVKNNVETGEKKELDTISLDSKVPMISPKGNGVSFFVSHPKAKGFLRASLAAEAERIFPDEGVNSEDLLKKINDLGKIQSAQTLARLAVTRREGQPDRGYPIFLAVYDEEGIFLRLEDDGSNVATLAELQS
;
A
#
# COMPACT_ATOMS: atom_id res chain seq x y z
N MET A 1 19.02 17.37 32.45
CA MET A 1 18.82 16.02 33.01
C MET A 1 17.33 15.75 32.96
N ASN A 2 16.88 14.89 32.05
CA ASN A 2 15.53 14.34 32.04
C ASN A 2 15.67 12.83 32.20
N GLU A 3 15.29 12.35 33.37
CA GLU A 3 15.20 10.93 33.74
C GLU A 3 13.91 10.39 33.12
N ASN A 4 14.04 9.72 31.98
CA ASN A 4 13.19 8.62 31.47
C ASN A 4 13.52 8.35 30.00
N GLY A 5 14.82 8.28 29.71
CA GLY A 5 15.35 7.87 28.42
C GLY A 5 15.00 6.41 28.15
N LEU A 6 13.83 6.17 27.56
CA LEU A 6 13.60 5.00 26.71
C LEU A 6 13.93 5.42 25.28
N SER A 7 15.24 5.46 25.01
CA SER A 7 15.77 5.33 23.66
C SER A 7 15.51 3.89 23.23
N VAL A 8 14.35 3.62 22.65
CA VAL A 8 14.14 2.38 21.90
C VAL A 8 14.88 2.59 20.58
N ASP A 9 15.90 1.77 20.32
CA ASP A 9 16.62 1.81 19.06
C ASP A 9 15.62 1.49 17.93
N PRO A 10 15.46 2.36 16.91
CA PRO A 10 14.65 2.05 15.73
C PRO A 10 15.11 0.78 14.98
N ASN A 11 16.27 0.23 15.36
CA ASN A 11 16.84 -1.02 14.88
C ASN A 11 16.52 -2.25 15.74
N ASP A 12 15.59 -2.19 16.72
CA ASP A 12 15.06 -3.40 17.40
C ASP A 12 14.14 -4.22 16.46
N ILE A 13 14.76 -4.69 15.37
CA ILE A 13 14.43 -5.91 14.68
C ILE A 13 14.95 -7.01 15.62
N VAL A 14 14.06 -7.54 16.47
CA VAL A 14 14.33 -8.77 17.21
C VAL A 14 14.90 -9.78 16.22
N GLU A 15 16.16 -10.16 16.40
CA GLU A 15 16.81 -11.17 15.57
C GLU A 15 15.94 -12.41 15.57
N SER A 16 15.30 -12.68 14.44
CA SER A 16 14.61 -13.95 14.26
C SER A 16 15.68 -15.04 14.27
N PRO A 17 15.45 -16.19 14.93
CA PRO A 17 16.43 -17.28 15.04
C PRO A 17 17.03 -17.57 13.66
N GLU A 18 18.36 -17.70 13.59
CA GLU A 18 19.19 -17.86 12.37
C GLU A 18 18.40 -18.48 11.21
N ARG A 19 17.69 -17.63 10.44
CA ARG A 19 16.90 -18.13 9.31
C ARG A 19 17.91 -18.48 8.25
N LYS A 20 18.02 -19.78 7.95
CA LYS A 20 18.84 -20.28 6.86
C LYS A 20 18.57 -19.45 5.61
N GLU A 21 19.58 -18.70 5.18
CA GLU A 21 19.49 -17.83 4.02
C GLU A 21 19.14 -18.70 2.80
N MET A 22 18.07 -18.35 2.11
CA MET A 22 17.68 -19.06 0.90
C MET A 22 18.55 -18.55 -0.24
N SER A 23 19.08 -19.46 -1.06
CA SER A 23 19.77 -19.05 -2.27
C SER A 23 18.78 -18.39 -3.25
N ARG A 24 19.27 -17.56 -4.17
CA ARG A 24 18.43 -16.96 -5.22
C ARG A 24 17.71 -18.02 -6.05
N GLY A 25 18.35 -19.16 -6.31
CA GLY A 25 17.75 -20.30 -7.00
C GLY A 25 16.66 -21.00 -6.19
N ASP A 26 16.83 -21.11 -4.86
CA ASP A 26 15.78 -21.63 -3.98
C ASP A 26 14.57 -20.68 -3.94
N LEU A 27 14.82 -19.37 -3.83
CA LEU A 27 13.76 -18.36 -3.90
C LEU A 27 13.00 -18.42 -5.22
N HIS A 28 13.71 -18.47 -6.35
CA HIS A 28 13.09 -18.59 -7.68
C HIS A 28 12.16 -19.80 -7.76
N ARG A 29 12.65 -20.98 -7.40
CA ARG A 29 11.88 -22.23 -7.41
C ARG A 29 10.64 -22.16 -6.51
N ASP A 30 10.79 -21.68 -5.28
CA ASP A 30 9.73 -21.70 -4.29
C ASP A 30 8.66 -20.62 -4.58
N ILE A 31 9.07 -19.45 -5.11
CA ILE A 31 8.15 -18.42 -5.62
C ILE A 31 7.42 -18.95 -6.85
N GLU A 32 8.12 -19.54 -7.83
CA GLU A 32 7.48 -20.06 -9.04
C GLU A 32 6.46 -21.15 -8.69
N LYS A 33 6.81 -22.05 -7.77
CA LYS A 33 5.88 -23.05 -7.22
C LYS A 33 4.68 -22.37 -6.58
N ASN A 34 4.89 -21.36 -5.74
CA ASN A 34 3.81 -20.58 -5.14
C ASN A 34 2.89 -19.96 -6.20
N LEU A 35 3.42 -19.38 -7.27
CA LEU A 35 2.62 -18.76 -8.35
C LEU A 35 1.85 -19.79 -9.19
N LYS A 36 2.41 -20.99 -9.42
CA LYS A 36 1.73 -22.09 -10.13
C LYS A 36 0.60 -22.70 -9.30
N GLU A 37 0.81 -22.82 -7.99
CA GLU A 37 -0.14 -23.44 -7.07
C GLU A 37 -1.18 -22.45 -6.55
N ASN A 38 -0.87 -21.15 -6.53
CA ASN A 38 -1.81 -20.13 -6.11
C ASN A 38 -3.01 -20.10 -7.06
N LYS A 39 -4.15 -20.53 -6.55
CA LYS A 39 -5.44 -20.56 -7.27
C LYS A 39 -6.10 -19.19 -7.31
N VAL A 40 -5.33 -18.12 -7.30
CA VAL A 40 -5.92 -16.78 -7.31
C VAL A 40 -6.45 -16.52 -8.72
N LYS A 41 -7.76 -16.29 -8.79
CA LYS A 41 -8.45 -16.04 -10.06
C LYS A 41 -8.05 -14.66 -10.58
N PRO A 42 -7.69 -14.52 -11.86
CA PRO A 42 -7.59 -13.22 -12.49
C PRO A 42 -8.92 -12.48 -12.37
N VAL A 43 -8.84 -11.19 -12.11
CA VAL A 43 -10.00 -10.30 -12.01
C VAL A 43 -9.98 -9.31 -13.16
N GLU A 44 -11.15 -8.91 -13.65
CA GLU A 44 -11.21 -7.85 -14.66
C GLU A 44 -10.84 -6.51 -14.04
N ALA A 45 -10.14 -5.66 -14.80
CA ALA A 45 -9.72 -4.37 -14.29
C ALA A 45 -10.89 -3.48 -13.83
N ARG A 46 -12.07 -3.61 -14.46
CA ARG A 46 -13.31 -2.95 -14.00
C ARG A 46 -13.74 -3.36 -12.59
N GLU A 47 -13.50 -4.61 -12.20
CA GLU A 47 -13.86 -5.09 -10.85
C GLU A 47 -12.94 -4.49 -9.79
N LEU A 48 -11.70 -4.21 -10.16
CA LEU A 48 -10.76 -3.49 -9.31
C LEU A 48 -11.26 -2.08 -9.01
N MET A 49 -11.79 -1.38 -10.01
CA MET A 49 -12.39 -0.05 -9.83
C MET A 49 -13.65 -0.11 -8.93
N ALA A 50 -14.42 -1.19 -9.02
CA ALA A 50 -15.69 -1.32 -8.31
C ALA A 50 -15.54 -1.74 -6.83
N LYS A 51 -14.47 -2.46 -6.48
CA LYS A 51 -14.25 -3.00 -5.13
C LYS A 51 -13.04 -2.40 -4.40
N ILE A 52 -12.26 -1.57 -5.09
CA ILE A 52 -10.89 -1.12 -4.77
C ILE A 52 -10.27 -1.86 -3.59
N SER A 53 -9.97 -3.14 -3.82
CA SER A 53 -9.17 -3.97 -2.92
C SER A 53 -7.68 -3.68 -3.15
N GLU A 54 -7.29 -2.41 -3.23
CA GLU A 54 -5.87 -2.03 -3.23
C GLU A 54 -5.35 -2.16 -1.80
N THR A 55 -4.70 -3.27 -1.55
CA THR A 55 -4.04 -3.49 -0.27
C THR A 55 -2.58 -3.09 -0.34
N CYS A 56 -1.95 -3.04 0.82
CA CYS A 56 -0.51 -2.84 0.88
C CYS A 56 0.23 -3.96 0.13
N VAL A 57 1.44 -3.67 -0.36
CA VAL A 57 2.40 -4.68 -0.86
C VAL A 57 2.91 -5.64 0.21
N ASP A 58 2.43 -5.50 1.46
CA ASP A 58 2.82 -6.25 2.64
C ASP A 58 2.69 -7.76 2.46
N GLY A 59 3.79 -8.49 2.69
CA GLY A 59 3.89 -9.93 2.50
C GLY A 59 3.30 -10.79 3.62
N ARG A 60 2.69 -10.17 4.64
CA ARG A 60 2.00 -10.89 5.72
C ARG A 60 0.62 -11.40 5.32
N ARG A 61 0.03 -10.88 4.23
CA ARG A 61 -1.30 -11.32 3.76
C ARG A 61 -1.23 -12.69 3.07
N GLU A 62 -2.26 -13.49 3.28
CA GLU A 62 -2.41 -14.80 2.63
C GLU A 62 -3.27 -14.73 1.36
N GLU A 63 -4.13 -13.71 1.25
CA GLU A 63 -5.00 -13.52 0.10
C GLU A 63 -4.26 -12.83 -1.04
N GLY A 64 -4.65 -13.17 -2.27
CA GLY A 64 -4.18 -12.45 -3.44
C GLY A 64 -4.65 -11.00 -3.41
N ALA A 65 -3.78 -10.08 -3.81
CA ALA A 65 -4.13 -8.67 -3.87
C ALA A 65 -3.37 -7.93 -4.97
N ILE A 66 -3.85 -6.72 -5.29
CA ILE A 66 -3.08 -5.74 -6.07
C ILE A 66 -2.36 -4.84 -5.08
N GLY A 67 -1.07 -5.10 -4.92
CA GLY A 67 -0.23 -4.35 -4.00
C GLY A 67 0.13 -2.96 -4.53
N THR A 68 -0.31 -1.92 -3.82
CA THR A 68 0.26 -0.56 -3.85
C THR A 68 0.97 -0.29 -2.52
N PRO A 69 2.11 0.42 -2.49
CA PRO A 69 2.69 0.82 -1.21
C PRO A 69 1.67 1.58 -0.36
N GLY A 70 1.30 1.03 0.80
CA GLY A 70 0.28 1.62 1.68
C GLY A 70 -1.19 1.40 1.28
N GLY A 71 -1.48 0.65 0.21
CA GLY A 71 -2.85 0.43 -0.26
C GLY A 71 -3.55 1.73 -0.65
N ASN A 72 -4.87 1.80 -0.46
CA ASN A 72 -5.63 3.04 -0.70
C ASN A 72 -5.09 4.25 0.09
N ALA A 73 -4.65 4.05 1.33
CA ALA A 73 -4.10 5.14 2.13
C ALA A 73 -2.84 5.75 1.48
N GLY A 74 -1.98 4.91 0.90
CA GLY A 74 -0.81 5.36 0.13
C GLY A 74 -1.21 6.10 -1.14
N GLU A 75 -2.13 5.57 -1.93
CA GLU A 75 -2.60 6.23 -3.17
C GLU A 75 -3.36 7.55 -2.88
N PHE A 76 -4.07 7.64 -1.75
CA PHE A 76 -4.70 8.89 -1.30
C PHE A 76 -3.68 9.94 -0.88
N VAL A 77 -2.65 9.56 -0.11
CA VAL A 77 -1.50 10.43 0.20
C VAL A 77 -0.84 10.91 -1.10
N LEU A 78 -0.60 10.00 -2.04
CA LEU A 78 0.04 10.29 -3.32
C LEU A 78 -0.77 11.30 -4.14
N MET A 79 -2.08 11.10 -4.25
CA MET A 79 -2.98 11.98 -4.99
C MET A 79 -3.03 13.38 -4.38
N LEU A 80 -3.16 13.48 -3.06
CA LEU A 80 -3.11 14.76 -2.34
C LEU A 80 -1.76 15.46 -2.55
N ALA A 81 -0.64 14.74 -2.38
CA ALA A 81 0.68 15.30 -2.57
C ALA A 81 0.90 15.79 -4.01
N ALA A 82 0.42 15.05 -5.02
CA ALA A 82 0.50 15.44 -6.41
C ALA A 82 -0.37 16.68 -6.74
N GLN A 83 -1.58 16.77 -6.19
CA GLN A 83 -2.48 17.90 -6.42
C GLN A 83 -1.95 19.19 -5.79
N PHE A 84 -1.40 19.09 -4.58
CA PHE A 84 -1.05 20.27 -3.79
C PHE A 84 0.45 20.63 -3.83
N GLY A 85 1.33 19.68 -4.14
CA GLY A 85 2.77 19.89 -4.19
C GLY A 85 3.28 20.53 -2.90
N GLU A 86 4.01 21.64 -3.02
CA GLU A 86 4.51 22.41 -1.88
C GLU A 86 3.40 22.99 -0.98
N ARG A 87 2.18 23.18 -1.51
CA ARG A 87 1.03 23.65 -0.71
C ARG A 87 0.54 22.59 0.28
N SER A 88 0.93 21.33 0.13
CA SER A 88 0.56 20.23 1.04
C SER A 88 0.87 20.55 2.51
N ALA A 89 1.94 21.29 2.79
CA ALA A 89 2.31 21.71 4.14
C ALA A 89 1.29 22.65 4.82
N LYS A 90 0.39 23.27 4.05
CA LYS A 90 -0.68 24.16 4.55
C LYS A 90 -2.03 23.46 4.68
N ILE A 91 -2.13 22.21 4.24
CA ILE A 91 -3.39 21.47 4.27
C ILE A 91 -3.63 20.96 5.67
N THR A 92 -4.78 21.34 6.22
CA THR A 92 -5.19 20.94 7.56
C THR A 92 -5.85 19.57 7.53
N ARG A 93 -5.94 18.91 8.69
CA ARG A 93 -6.74 17.70 8.87
C ARG A 93 -8.17 17.89 8.36
N ASP A 94 -8.80 19.04 8.62
CA ASP A 94 -10.20 19.27 8.23
C ASP A 94 -10.38 19.33 6.70
N ASN A 95 -9.41 19.91 5.98
CA ASN A 95 -9.39 19.84 4.52
C ASN A 95 -9.26 18.38 4.05
N ILE A 96 -8.35 17.61 4.65
CA ILE A 96 -8.14 16.21 4.29
C ILE A 96 -9.36 15.34 4.61
N SER A 97 -10.02 15.55 5.75
CA SER A 97 -11.25 14.85 6.11
C SER A 97 -12.34 15.07 5.06
N ARG A 98 -12.49 16.29 4.54
CA ARG A 98 -13.42 16.56 3.42
C ARG A 98 -13.02 15.82 2.15
N TYR A 99 -11.74 15.87 1.76
CA TYR A 99 -11.27 15.14 0.57
C TYR A 99 -11.37 13.61 0.72
N LEU A 100 -11.20 13.08 1.93
CA LEU A 100 -11.38 11.67 2.23
C LEU A 100 -12.86 11.27 2.10
N GLU A 101 -13.79 12.13 2.48
CA GLU A 101 -15.22 11.90 2.26
C GLU A 101 -15.57 11.83 0.77
N TYR A 102 -15.10 12.78 -0.03
CA TYR A 102 -15.29 12.70 -1.49
C TYR A 102 -14.58 11.50 -2.11
N PHE A 103 -13.36 11.18 -1.65
CA PHE A 103 -12.64 9.99 -2.09
C PHE A 103 -13.47 8.75 -1.83
N LEU A 104 -14.02 8.59 -0.61
CA LEU A 104 -14.90 7.49 -0.27
C LEU A 104 -16.12 7.48 -1.20
N GLU A 105 -16.83 8.61 -1.35
CA GLU A 105 -18.00 8.73 -2.24
C GLU A 105 -17.75 8.27 -3.68
N VAL A 106 -16.56 8.52 -4.22
CA VAL A 106 -16.15 7.99 -5.53
C VAL A 106 -15.82 6.50 -5.42
N ASN A 107 -14.94 6.11 -4.50
CA ASN A 107 -14.21 4.83 -4.56
C ASN A 107 -14.89 3.64 -3.88
N GLY A 108 -15.85 3.83 -2.95
CA GLY A 108 -16.56 2.70 -2.34
C GLY A 108 -16.06 2.34 -0.94
N SER A 109 -14.78 2.02 -0.86
CA SER A 109 -14.10 1.58 0.35
C SER A 109 -12.76 2.29 0.46
N PHE A 110 -12.14 2.20 1.64
CA PHE A 110 -10.81 2.73 1.88
C PHE A 110 -10.04 1.77 2.78
N TYR A 111 -9.09 1.06 2.20
CA TYR A 111 -8.18 0.20 2.93
C TYR A 111 -7.17 1.02 3.74
N PHE A 112 -7.05 0.68 5.02
CA PHE A 112 -6.02 1.21 5.90
C PHE A 112 -5.60 0.11 6.89
N HIS A 113 -4.31 -0.01 7.18
CA HIS A 113 -3.86 -0.99 8.15
C HIS A 113 -2.74 -0.44 9.04
N THR A 114 -2.60 -1.10 10.18
CA THR A 114 -1.42 -1.07 11.03
C THR A 114 -1.08 -2.52 11.40
N ASP A 115 -0.15 -2.73 12.33
CA ASP A 115 0.15 -4.06 12.82
C ASP A 115 0.24 -4.13 14.35
N ARG A 116 0.16 -5.36 14.85
CA ARG A 116 0.15 -5.61 16.29
C ARG A 116 1.43 -5.15 16.99
N LYS A 117 2.58 -5.16 16.30
CA LYS A 117 3.87 -4.73 16.88
C LYS A 117 3.85 -3.23 17.11
N ALA A 118 3.44 -2.44 16.11
CA ALA A 118 3.37 -0.99 16.19
C ALA A 118 2.36 -0.52 17.24
N LEU A 119 1.25 -1.23 17.40
CA LEU A 119 0.24 -0.87 18.41
C LEU A 119 0.67 -1.14 19.86
N GLY A 120 1.66 -2.00 20.08
CA GLY A 120 2.08 -2.41 21.42
C GLY A 120 0.90 -2.91 22.26
N ASN A 121 0.62 -2.21 23.38
CA ASN A 121 -0.44 -2.58 24.33
C ASN A 121 -1.79 -1.88 24.06
N ILE A 122 -1.93 -1.12 22.96
CA ILE A 122 -3.20 -0.47 22.64
C ILE A 122 -4.17 -1.55 22.13
N SER A 123 -5.32 -1.70 22.78
CA SER A 123 -6.33 -2.67 22.37
C SER A 123 -7.01 -2.26 21.07
N GLU A 124 -7.54 -3.26 20.35
CA GLU A 124 -8.26 -3.02 19.10
C GLU A 124 -9.54 -2.22 19.32
N GLU A 125 -10.22 -2.46 20.45
CA GLU A 125 -11.41 -1.73 20.89
C GLU A 125 -11.10 -0.25 21.09
N THR A 126 -10.01 0.08 21.81
CA THR A 126 -9.60 1.47 22.04
C THR A 126 -9.26 2.18 20.72
N ILE A 127 -8.69 1.48 19.75
CA ILE A 127 -8.37 2.07 18.44
C ILE A 127 -9.62 2.30 17.62
N LYS A 128 -10.60 1.39 17.65
CA LYS A 128 -11.82 1.50 16.85
C LYS A 128 -12.83 2.47 17.45
N ASP A 129 -12.90 2.56 18.78
CA ASP A 129 -13.88 3.38 19.49
C ASP A 129 -13.26 3.99 20.77
N PRO A 130 -12.49 5.08 20.63
CA PRO A 130 -11.83 5.69 21.77
C PRO A 130 -12.79 6.44 22.68
N GLU A 131 -12.50 6.45 23.97
CA GLU A 131 -13.19 7.31 24.92
C GLU A 131 -12.96 8.80 24.61
N VAL A 132 -13.99 9.61 24.84
CA VAL A 132 -14.01 11.05 24.51
C VAL A 132 -12.89 11.82 25.21
N GLU A 133 -12.51 11.43 26.42
CA GLU A 133 -11.51 12.15 27.20
C GLU A 133 -10.06 11.85 26.73
N GLY A 134 -9.84 10.69 26.09
CA GLY A 134 -8.50 10.21 25.70
C GLY A 134 -8.15 10.32 24.22
N TYR A 135 -9.09 10.67 23.33
CA TYR A 135 -8.87 10.53 21.88
C TYR A 135 -7.69 11.35 21.35
N LYS A 136 -7.44 12.56 21.88
CA LYS A 136 -6.32 13.42 21.42
C LYS A 136 -4.97 12.77 21.71
N GLU A 137 -4.84 12.17 22.89
CA GLU A 137 -3.62 11.49 23.29
C GLU A 137 -3.42 10.22 22.47
N LEU A 138 -4.49 9.45 22.28
CA LEU A 138 -4.46 8.28 21.42
C LEU A 138 -4.07 8.65 19.99
N LEU A 139 -4.68 9.71 19.42
CA LEU A 139 -4.40 10.17 18.06
C LEU A 139 -2.93 10.57 17.89
N ARG A 140 -2.37 11.28 18.86
CA ARG A 140 -0.95 11.64 18.90
C ARG A 140 -0.05 10.40 18.90
N LYS A 141 -0.43 9.35 19.64
CA LYS A 141 0.29 8.07 19.63
C LYS A 141 0.15 7.38 18.28
N LEU A 142 -1.07 7.20 17.77
CA LEU A 142 -1.35 6.51 16.50
C LEU A 142 -0.75 7.17 15.25
N THR A 143 -0.28 8.42 15.35
CA THR A 143 0.38 9.17 14.28
C THR A 143 1.88 9.31 14.47
N SER A 144 2.43 8.78 15.56
CA SER A 144 3.87 8.64 15.76
C SER A 144 4.41 7.47 14.94
N ILE A 145 5.66 7.59 14.47
CA ILE A 145 6.28 6.62 13.56
C ILE A 145 6.24 5.21 14.16
N GLU A 146 6.43 5.10 15.47
CA GLU A 146 6.48 3.84 16.21
C GLU A 146 5.14 3.10 16.24
N HIS A 147 4.01 3.80 16.04
CA HIS A 147 2.66 3.23 16.09
C HIS A 147 2.00 3.11 14.70
N VAL A 148 2.73 3.40 13.63
CA VAL A 148 2.29 3.20 12.25
C VAL A 148 2.89 1.91 11.72
N GLY A 149 2.12 0.81 11.77
CA GLY A 149 2.60 -0.52 11.32
C GLY A 149 2.66 -0.70 9.80
N CYS A 150 2.01 0.18 9.03
CA CYS A 150 2.20 0.19 7.59
C CYS A 150 3.61 0.72 7.25
N GLY A 151 4.48 -0.17 6.76
CA GLY A 151 5.86 0.18 6.42
C GLY A 151 5.97 1.40 5.50
N HIS A 152 5.09 1.52 4.49
CA HIS A 152 5.08 2.68 3.58
C HIS A 152 4.77 4.00 4.29
N LEU A 153 3.68 4.04 5.07
CA LEU A 153 3.27 5.26 5.79
C LEU A 153 4.28 5.63 6.89
N ALA A 154 4.86 4.64 7.57
CA ALA A 154 5.94 4.86 8.52
C ALA A 154 7.16 5.51 7.85
N LYS A 155 7.54 5.08 6.63
CA LYS A 155 8.65 5.70 5.89
C LYS A 155 8.31 7.09 5.33
N LEU A 156 7.06 7.36 4.97
CA LEU A 156 6.59 8.71 4.65
C LEU A 156 6.75 9.67 5.83
N LEU A 157 6.47 9.22 7.06
CA LEU A 157 6.69 10.00 8.27
C LEU A 157 8.18 10.15 8.61
N GLN A 158 8.97 9.09 8.42
CA GLN A 158 10.39 9.07 8.78
C GLN A 158 11.27 9.83 7.79
N PHE A 159 10.95 9.81 6.49
CA PHE A 159 11.75 10.38 5.40
C PHE A 159 10.92 11.26 4.44
N PRO A 160 10.13 12.23 4.94
CA PRO A 160 9.11 12.92 4.16
C PRO A 160 9.68 13.61 2.90
N LYS A 161 10.85 14.26 3.03
CA LYS A 161 11.51 14.96 1.91
C LYS A 161 11.88 14.03 0.76
N GLU A 162 12.38 12.83 1.07
CA GLU A 162 12.79 11.84 0.06
C GLU A 162 11.59 11.24 -0.68
N TYR A 163 10.42 11.25 -0.04
CA TYR A 163 9.15 10.83 -0.61
C TYR A 163 8.37 11.97 -1.28
N GLY A 164 8.93 13.17 -1.34
CA GLY A 164 8.29 14.35 -1.94
C GLY A 164 7.08 14.87 -1.16
N VAL A 165 7.05 14.68 0.16
CA VAL A 165 5.95 15.10 1.04
C VAL A 165 6.45 15.90 2.26
N ASN A 166 5.52 16.42 3.04
CA ASN A 166 5.79 17.07 4.33
C ASN A 166 5.33 16.19 5.50
N GLU A 167 6.07 16.16 6.62
CA GLU A 167 5.74 15.34 7.80
C GLU A 167 4.36 15.69 8.40
N THR A 168 4.10 16.98 8.61
CA THR A 168 2.83 17.47 9.16
C THR A 168 1.66 17.08 8.27
N PHE A 169 1.86 17.13 6.96
CA PHE A 169 0.86 16.67 5.99
C PHE A 169 0.53 15.18 6.18
N ILE A 170 1.52 14.30 6.30
CA ILE A 170 1.28 12.87 6.50
C ILE A 170 0.59 12.59 7.84
N LYS A 171 0.97 13.29 8.91
CA LYS A 171 0.27 13.21 10.21
C LYS A 171 -1.19 13.60 10.05
N ASN A 172 -1.49 14.74 9.41
CA ASN A 172 -2.85 15.19 9.18
C ASN A 172 -3.68 14.18 8.36
N VAL A 173 -3.06 13.45 7.41
CA VAL A 173 -3.75 12.39 6.65
C VAL A 173 -4.11 11.22 7.56
N ILE A 174 -3.15 10.70 8.33
CA ILE A 174 -3.39 9.58 9.26
C ILE A 174 -4.44 9.99 10.31
N GLU A 175 -4.36 11.22 10.82
CA GLU A 175 -5.36 11.77 11.73
C GLU A 175 -6.77 11.79 11.13
N ALA A 176 -6.90 12.27 9.89
CA ALA A 176 -8.19 12.34 9.20
C ALA A 176 -8.80 10.96 8.99
N ILE A 177 -8.00 9.93 8.72
CA ILE A 177 -8.43 8.53 8.59
C ILE A 177 -9.00 8.03 9.92
N TYR A 178 -8.26 8.13 11.03
CA TYR A 178 -8.75 7.71 12.35
C TYR A 178 -10.00 8.48 12.76
N PHE A 179 -10.01 9.81 12.56
CA PHE A 179 -11.15 10.65 12.90
C PHE A 179 -12.41 10.27 12.12
N ARG A 180 -12.26 9.94 10.82
CA ARG A 180 -13.37 9.45 10.00
C ARG A 180 -13.91 8.11 10.51
N MET A 181 -13.01 7.17 10.85
CA MET A 181 -13.39 5.88 11.40
C MET A 181 -14.19 6.04 12.71
N TRP A 182 -13.70 6.86 13.64
CA TRP A 182 -14.37 7.13 14.92
C TRP A 182 -15.71 7.84 14.75
N THR A 183 -15.79 8.80 13.81
CA THR A 183 -17.04 9.50 13.51
C THR A 183 -18.13 8.54 13.02
N VAL A 184 -17.77 7.60 12.14
CA VAL A 184 -18.70 6.59 11.63
C VAL A 184 -19.11 5.61 12.74
N ASN A 185 -18.17 5.13 13.55
CA ASN A 185 -18.46 4.21 14.65
C ASN A 185 -19.36 4.86 15.72
N ASN A 186 -19.11 6.13 16.07
CA ASN A 186 -19.95 6.88 17.00
C ASN A 186 -21.37 7.10 16.45
N ALA A 187 -21.51 7.34 15.14
CA ALA A 187 -22.82 7.44 14.52
C ALA A 187 -23.56 6.09 14.55
N LEU A 188 -22.86 4.99 14.27
CA LEU A 188 -23.44 3.63 14.32
C LEU A 188 -23.89 3.24 15.74
N SER A 189 -23.13 3.59 16.77
CA SER A 189 -23.48 3.27 18.15
C SER A 189 -24.70 4.06 18.66
N LYS A 190 -24.96 5.24 18.08
CA LYS A 190 -26.13 6.08 18.37
C LYS A 190 -27.36 5.79 17.52
N ALA A 191 -27.20 5.02 16.44
CA ALA A 191 -28.29 4.73 15.52
C ALA A 191 -29.41 3.94 16.22
N THR A 192 -30.64 4.45 16.13
CA THR A 192 -31.78 3.93 16.91
C THR A 192 -32.57 2.84 16.17
N ASN A 193 -32.35 2.70 14.87
CA ASN A 193 -33.07 1.77 14.00
C ASN A 193 -32.21 1.28 12.82
N GLU A 194 -32.65 0.19 12.18
CA GLU A 194 -31.91 -0.44 11.08
C GLU A 194 -31.79 0.43 9.83
N ALA A 195 -32.78 1.28 9.52
CA ALA A 195 -32.72 2.18 8.37
C ALA A 195 -31.63 3.26 8.55
N GLU A 196 -31.48 3.77 9.78
CA GLU A 196 -30.41 4.70 10.15
C GLU A 196 -29.03 4.03 10.07
N LYS A 197 -28.90 2.81 10.62
CA LYS A 197 -27.68 2.01 10.48
C LYS A 197 -27.34 1.75 9.02
N GLU A 198 -28.30 1.34 8.20
CA GLU A 198 -28.10 1.11 6.76
C GLU A 198 -27.65 2.39 6.06
N LYS A 199 -28.26 3.54 6.39
CA LYS A 199 -27.86 4.84 5.85
C LYS A 199 -26.42 5.20 6.23
N ILE A 200 -26.00 4.92 7.47
CA ILE A 200 -24.63 5.17 7.93
C ILE A 200 -23.66 4.16 7.29
N MET A 201 -24.01 2.89 7.19
CA MET A 201 -23.20 1.86 6.55
C MET A 201 -23.05 2.11 5.03
N LYS A 202 -24.05 2.74 4.40
CA LYS A 202 -23.95 3.25 3.02
C LYS A 202 -22.98 4.42 2.89
N ARG A 203 -22.65 5.12 3.99
CA ARG A 203 -21.49 6.03 4.04
C ARG A 203 -20.24 5.17 4.11
N LYS A 204 -19.89 4.58 2.96
CA LYS A 204 -18.60 4.04 2.55
C LYS A 204 -17.52 4.15 3.64
N ARG A 205 -17.09 2.99 4.16
CA ARG A 205 -16.28 2.87 5.39
C ARG A 205 -14.79 2.71 5.11
N ILE A 206 -14.00 2.98 6.15
CA ILE A 206 -12.59 2.58 6.19
C ILE A 206 -12.55 1.11 6.62
N ASP A 207 -12.00 0.26 5.76
CA ASP A 207 -11.72 -1.13 6.08
C ASP A 207 -10.36 -1.17 6.80
N PHE A 208 -10.42 -1.07 8.13
CA PHE A 208 -9.25 -1.05 9.00
C PHE A 208 -8.80 -2.46 9.40
N GLU A 209 -7.59 -2.84 8.99
CA GLU A 209 -6.96 -4.12 9.34
C GLU A 209 -5.83 -3.93 10.38
N ILE A 210 -5.72 -4.85 11.34
CA ILE A 210 -4.54 -4.97 12.20
C ILE A 210 -3.83 -6.26 11.81
N LEU A 211 -2.72 -6.13 11.09
CA LEU A 211 -1.94 -7.27 10.66
C LEU A 211 -1.19 -7.90 11.84
N SER A 212 -1.04 -9.22 11.79
CA SER A 212 -0.28 -10.02 12.75
C SER A 212 0.94 -10.66 12.07
N GLY A 213 1.86 -11.19 12.89
CA GLY A 213 3.09 -11.79 12.40
C GLY A 213 4.20 -10.77 12.13
N THR A 214 5.32 -11.29 11.63
CA THR A 214 6.52 -10.51 11.30
C THR A 214 6.68 -10.41 9.79
N HIS A 215 7.41 -9.40 9.33
CA HIS A 215 7.86 -9.33 7.94
C HIS A 215 8.86 -10.48 7.68
N GLU A 216 8.63 -11.22 6.61
CA GLU A 216 9.43 -12.39 6.22
C GLU A 216 9.76 -12.36 4.73
N GLU A 217 9.50 -11.24 4.07
CA GLU A 217 9.72 -11.03 2.65
C GLU A 217 11.20 -11.25 2.31
N LYS A 218 11.48 -11.91 1.19
CA LYS A 218 12.84 -12.20 0.73
C LYS A 218 13.10 -11.83 -0.73
N ALA A 219 12.09 -11.34 -1.43
CA ALA A 219 12.14 -11.00 -2.84
C ALA A 219 11.12 -9.90 -3.17
N VAL A 220 11.27 -9.32 -4.35
CA VAL A 220 10.24 -8.49 -4.99
C VAL A 220 9.80 -9.17 -6.27
N VAL A 221 8.51 -9.43 -6.41
CA VAL A 221 7.89 -9.99 -7.61
C VAL A 221 7.16 -8.88 -8.35
N VAL A 222 7.57 -8.63 -9.60
CA VAL A 222 6.94 -7.65 -10.48
C VAL A 222 6.07 -8.39 -11.49
N VAL A 223 4.80 -8.02 -11.56
CA VAL A 223 3.85 -8.63 -12.50
C VAL A 223 4.01 -8.04 -13.88
N LYS A 224 4.24 -8.91 -14.87
CA LYS A 224 4.27 -8.60 -16.29
C LYS A 224 3.16 -9.35 -17.01
N ARG A 225 2.48 -8.67 -17.94
CA ARG A 225 1.50 -9.29 -18.83
C ARG A 225 2.04 -9.29 -20.25
N VAL A 226 1.87 -10.38 -20.96
CA VAL A 226 2.31 -10.52 -22.36
C VAL A 226 1.17 -11.02 -23.22
N LYS A 227 1.15 -10.61 -24.48
CA LYS A 227 0.31 -11.19 -25.51
C LYS A 227 1.15 -12.10 -26.38
N ASN A 228 0.66 -13.32 -26.60
CA ASN A 228 1.28 -14.24 -27.52
C ASN A 228 0.77 -13.95 -28.93
N ASN A 229 1.66 -13.62 -29.85
CA ASN A 229 1.32 -13.58 -31.26
C ASN A 229 1.31 -15.01 -31.80
N VAL A 230 0.12 -15.53 -32.08
CA VAL A 230 -0.06 -16.92 -32.55
C VAL A 230 0.63 -17.17 -33.90
N GLU A 231 0.73 -16.15 -34.75
CA GLU A 231 1.31 -16.27 -36.09
C GLU A 231 2.84 -16.28 -36.06
N THR A 232 3.46 -15.49 -35.18
CA THR A 232 4.93 -15.35 -35.11
C THR A 232 5.58 -16.09 -33.95
N GLY A 233 4.80 -16.52 -32.95
CA GLY A 233 5.30 -17.01 -31.66
C GLY A 233 5.95 -15.93 -30.79
N GLU A 234 5.93 -14.66 -31.24
CA GLU A 234 6.51 -13.55 -30.52
C GLU A 234 5.64 -13.18 -29.30
N LYS A 235 6.29 -12.96 -28.15
CA LYS A 235 5.63 -12.47 -26.94
C LYS A 235 5.91 -10.99 -26.80
N LYS A 236 4.85 -10.18 -26.88
CA LYS A 236 4.93 -8.73 -26.69
C LYS A 236 4.38 -8.36 -25.31
N GLU A 237 5.11 -7.56 -24.55
CA GLU A 237 4.61 -7.01 -23.28
C GLU A 237 3.37 -6.14 -23.53
N LEU A 238 2.34 -6.33 -22.70
CA LEU A 238 1.12 -5.53 -22.74
C LEU A 238 1.35 -4.26 -21.92
N ASP A 239 1.54 -3.15 -22.63
CA ASP A 239 1.85 -1.87 -22.01
C ASP A 239 0.67 -1.17 -21.36
N THR A 240 -0.55 -1.58 -21.68
CA THR A 240 -1.80 -0.94 -21.25
C THR A 240 -2.76 -1.94 -20.62
N ILE A 241 -3.55 -1.48 -19.66
CA ILE A 241 -4.67 -2.22 -19.08
C ILE A 241 -5.97 -1.52 -19.47
N SER A 242 -6.91 -2.30 -19.98
CA SER A 242 -8.29 -1.90 -20.33
C SER A 242 -9.27 -2.46 -19.29
N LEU A 243 -10.52 -2.01 -19.31
CA LEU A 243 -11.56 -2.44 -18.36
C LEU A 243 -11.78 -3.97 -18.32
N ASP A 244 -11.59 -4.64 -19.45
CA ASP A 244 -11.76 -6.09 -19.66
C ASP A 244 -10.46 -6.89 -19.46
N SER A 245 -9.32 -6.21 -19.28
CA SER A 245 -8.05 -6.88 -19.01
C SER A 245 -8.12 -7.71 -17.74
N LYS A 246 -7.69 -8.98 -17.83
CA LYS A 246 -7.54 -9.88 -16.69
C LYS A 246 -6.23 -9.58 -15.96
N VAL A 247 -6.35 -9.09 -14.73
CA VAL A 247 -5.24 -8.77 -13.84
C VAL A 247 -5.09 -9.91 -12.83
N PRO A 248 -3.93 -10.60 -12.79
CA PRO A 248 -3.70 -11.62 -11.78
C PRO A 248 -3.56 -10.95 -10.42
N MET A 249 -4.30 -11.45 -9.44
CA MET A 249 -4.06 -11.12 -8.04
C MET A 249 -3.06 -12.14 -7.50
N ILE A 250 -2.01 -11.71 -6.80
CA ILE A 250 -0.97 -12.62 -6.32
C ILE A 250 -0.98 -12.61 -4.80
N SER A 251 -1.02 -13.79 -4.19
CA SER A 251 -0.79 -13.92 -2.76
C SER A 251 0.72 -13.78 -2.48
N PRO A 252 1.13 -12.82 -1.63
CA PRO A 252 2.53 -12.52 -1.40
C PRO A 252 3.21 -13.52 -0.44
N LYS A 253 2.52 -14.59 -0.05
CA LYS A 253 2.99 -15.63 0.86
C LYS A 253 2.50 -17.01 0.45
N GLY A 254 3.38 -18.00 0.51
CA GLY A 254 3.03 -19.40 0.31
C GLY A 254 4.27 -20.26 0.09
N ASN A 255 4.14 -21.58 0.23
CA ASN A 255 5.27 -22.52 0.12
C ASN A 255 6.49 -22.16 1.01
N GLY A 256 6.26 -21.55 2.19
CA GLY A 256 7.33 -21.16 3.10
C GLY A 256 8.16 -19.94 2.66
N VAL A 257 7.76 -19.26 1.59
CA VAL A 257 8.37 -18.01 1.14
C VAL A 257 7.35 -16.86 1.25
N SER A 258 7.86 -15.66 1.53
CA SER A 258 7.12 -14.40 1.47
C SER A 258 7.90 -13.42 0.60
N PHE A 259 7.20 -12.54 -0.12
CA PHE A 259 7.79 -11.58 -1.04
C PHE A 259 6.87 -10.37 -1.24
N PHE A 260 7.44 -9.22 -1.60
CA PHE A 260 6.65 -8.07 -2.03
C PHE A 260 6.10 -8.30 -3.43
N VAL A 261 4.88 -7.86 -3.72
CA VAL A 261 4.31 -7.91 -5.07
C VAL A 261 4.06 -6.51 -5.59
N SER A 262 4.50 -6.22 -6.81
CA SER A 262 4.24 -4.97 -7.51
C SER A 262 3.49 -5.22 -8.81
N HIS A 263 2.44 -4.42 -9.06
CA HIS A 263 1.66 -4.46 -10.30
C HIS A 263 1.76 -3.12 -11.05
N PRO A 264 2.91 -2.74 -11.65
CA PRO A 264 3.12 -1.38 -12.16
C PRO A 264 2.03 -0.91 -13.14
N LYS A 265 1.64 -1.77 -14.09
CA LYS A 265 0.61 -1.44 -15.08
C LYS A 265 -0.79 -1.31 -14.47
N ALA A 266 -1.13 -2.18 -13.51
CA ALA A 266 -2.43 -2.11 -12.81
C ALA A 266 -2.53 -0.84 -11.96
N LYS A 267 -1.45 -0.47 -11.27
CA LYS A 267 -1.36 0.80 -10.54
C LYS A 267 -1.54 1.99 -11.48
N GLY A 268 -0.90 1.99 -12.65
CA GLY A 268 -1.06 3.05 -13.65
C GLY A 268 -2.51 3.20 -14.11
N PHE A 269 -3.21 2.09 -14.34
CA PHE A 269 -4.63 2.08 -14.68
C PHE A 269 -5.51 2.63 -13.54
N LEU A 270 -5.29 2.18 -12.30
CA LEU A 270 -6.05 2.66 -11.14
C LEU A 270 -5.83 4.15 -10.87
N ARG A 271 -4.58 4.63 -11.03
CA ARG A 271 -4.23 6.06 -10.95
C ARG A 271 -4.89 6.89 -12.03
N ALA A 272 -5.00 6.37 -13.25
CA ALA A 272 -5.74 7.04 -14.33
C ALA A 272 -7.22 7.19 -13.97
N SER A 273 -7.83 6.17 -13.37
CA SER A 273 -9.19 6.26 -12.85
C SER A 273 -9.33 7.30 -11.73
N LEU A 274 -8.40 7.32 -10.76
CA LEU A 274 -8.42 8.30 -9.68
C LEU A 274 -8.28 9.73 -10.18
N ALA A 275 -7.36 9.96 -11.13
CA ALA A 275 -7.15 11.26 -11.75
C ALA A 275 -8.37 11.73 -12.54
N ALA A 276 -9.07 10.82 -13.24
CA ALA A 276 -10.31 11.13 -13.96
C ALA A 276 -11.44 11.60 -13.03
N GLU A 277 -11.49 11.08 -11.79
CA GLU A 277 -12.49 11.46 -10.79
C GLU A 277 -12.04 12.62 -9.89
N ALA A 278 -10.85 13.18 -10.12
CA ALA A 278 -10.24 14.12 -9.19
C ALA A 278 -10.99 15.44 -9.05
N GLU A 279 -11.71 15.91 -10.09
CA GLU A 279 -12.59 17.08 -9.96
C GLU A 279 -13.70 16.86 -8.94
N ARG A 280 -14.23 15.63 -8.82
CA ARG A 280 -15.23 15.30 -7.80
C ARG A 280 -14.62 15.18 -6.41
N ILE A 281 -13.36 14.75 -6.33
CA ILE A 281 -12.63 14.64 -5.07
C ILE A 281 -12.17 16.02 -4.56
N PHE A 282 -11.85 16.94 -5.47
CA PHE A 282 -11.35 18.28 -5.18
C PHE A 282 -12.16 19.37 -5.89
N PRO A 283 -13.47 19.52 -5.59
CA PRO A 283 -14.38 20.38 -6.35
C PRO A 283 -13.97 21.86 -6.37
N ASP A 284 -13.22 22.33 -5.36
CA ASP A 284 -12.85 23.73 -5.19
C ASP A 284 -11.38 24.03 -5.58
N GLU A 285 -10.64 23.06 -6.13
CA GLU A 285 -9.18 23.16 -6.29
C GLU A 285 -8.70 23.34 -7.73
N GLY A 286 -9.61 23.39 -8.71
CA GLY A 286 -9.28 23.59 -10.13
C GLY A 286 -8.34 22.50 -10.66
N VAL A 287 -8.81 21.26 -10.70
CA VAL A 287 -8.00 20.10 -11.10
C VAL A 287 -7.88 20.02 -12.61
N ASN A 288 -6.66 19.77 -13.12
CA ASN A 288 -6.44 19.25 -14.45
C ASN A 288 -6.08 17.75 -14.33
N SER A 289 -6.98 16.88 -14.78
CA SER A 289 -6.87 15.43 -14.61
C SER A 289 -5.63 14.83 -15.30
N GLU A 290 -5.24 15.35 -16.47
CA GLU A 290 -4.07 14.86 -17.22
C GLU A 290 -2.77 15.25 -16.50
N ASP A 291 -2.66 16.51 -16.07
CA ASP A 291 -1.52 17.00 -15.31
C ASP A 291 -1.40 16.28 -13.96
N LEU A 292 -2.53 16.04 -13.30
CA LEU A 292 -2.57 15.31 -12.03
C LEU A 292 -2.12 13.87 -12.22
N LEU A 293 -2.61 13.16 -13.25
CA LEU A 293 -2.19 11.80 -13.56
C LEU A 293 -0.67 11.71 -13.76
N LYS A 294 -0.10 12.66 -14.52
CA LYS A 294 1.35 12.72 -14.73
C LYS A 294 2.08 12.87 -13.39
N LYS A 295 1.67 13.82 -12.53
CA LYS A 295 2.27 14.06 -11.21
C LYS A 295 2.15 12.86 -10.28
N ILE A 296 0.98 12.21 -10.23
CA ILE A 296 0.75 10.99 -9.45
C ILE A 296 1.70 9.88 -9.89
N ASN A 297 1.87 9.68 -11.21
CA ASN A 297 2.76 8.64 -11.71
C ASN A 297 4.23 8.95 -11.40
N ASP A 298 4.67 10.18 -11.63
CA ASP A 298 6.05 10.62 -11.35
C ASP A 298 6.37 10.47 -9.85
N LEU A 299 5.52 11.00 -8.97
CA LEU A 299 5.71 10.90 -7.52
C LEU A 299 5.55 9.46 -7.02
N GLY A 300 4.65 8.69 -7.61
CA GLY A 300 4.39 7.30 -7.25
C GLY A 300 5.56 6.38 -7.60
N LYS A 301 6.31 6.66 -8.67
CA LYS A 301 7.59 6.00 -8.98
C LYS A 301 8.61 6.28 -7.88
N ILE A 302 8.79 7.54 -7.50
CA ILE A 302 9.72 7.95 -6.43
C ILE A 302 9.36 7.24 -5.12
N GLN A 303 8.11 7.36 -4.68
CA GLN A 303 7.67 6.79 -3.41
C GLN A 303 7.74 5.26 -3.39
N SER A 304 7.42 4.58 -4.51
CA SER A 304 7.55 3.12 -4.62
C SER A 304 9.01 2.69 -4.52
N ALA A 305 9.92 3.35 -5.25
CA ALA A 305 11.34 3.07 -5.23
C ALA A 305 11.93 3.28 -3.81
N GLN A 306 11.60 4.40 -3.16
CA GLN A 306 12.09 4.70 -1.81
C GLN A 306 11.54 3.72 -0.75
N THR A 307 10.33 3.20 -0.95
CA THR A 307 9.73 2.19 -0.09
C THR A 307 10.47 0.87 -0.21
N LEU A 308 10.64 0.38 -1.45
CA LEU A 308 11.35 -0.87 -1.69
C LEU A 308 12.81 -0.78 -1.22
N ALA A 309 13.51 0.32 -1.51
CA ALA A 309 14.89 0.52 -1.07
C ALA A 309 15.08 0.44 0.45
N ARG A 310 14.03 0.70 1.24
CA ARG A 310 14.09 0.66 2.71
C ARG A 310 13.53 -0.60 3.33
N LEU A 311 12.55 -1.22 2.69
CA LEU A 311 11.85 -2.39 3.20
C LEU A 311 12.38 -3.71 2.62
N ALA A 312 12.82 -3.70 1.36
CA ALA A 312 13.28 -4.88 0.63
C ALA A 312 14.81 -4.98 0.64
N VAL A 313 15.39 -4.99 1.85
CA VAL A 313 16.82 -5.11 2.10
C VAL A 313 17.10 -6.12 3.19
N THR A 314 18.16 -6.91 3.03
CA THR A 314 18.75 -7.73 4.08
C THR A 314 19.74 -6.86 4.84
N ARG A 315 19.50 -6.67 6.14
CA ARG A 315 20.44 -6.01 7.06
C ARG A 315 21.18 -7.06 7.88
N ARG A 316 22.49 -6.92 7.96
CA ARG A 316 23.36 -7.77 8.78
C ARG A 316 24.35 -6.88 9.51
N GLU A 317 24.55 -7.15 10.79
CA GLU A 317 25.53 -6.40 11.57
C GLU A 317 26.91 -6.51 10.92
N GLY A 318 27.57 -5.36 10.74
CA GLY A 318 28.89 -5.27 10.11
C GLY A 318 28.96 -5.57 8.61
N GLN A 319 27.82 -5.72 7.91
CA GLN A 319 27.78 -5.90 6.45
C GLN A 319 26.95 -4.81 5.77
N PRO A 320 27.27 -4.43 4.52
CA PRO A 320 26.45 -3.50 3.77
C PRO A 320 25.06 -4.08 3.51
N ASP A 321 24.05 -3.22 3.58
CA ASP A 321 22.67 -3.57 3.22
C ASP A 321 22.63 -4.16 1.79
N ARG A 322 21.96 -5.31 1.66
CA ARG A 322 21.80 -5.99 0.37
C ARG A 322 20.33 -5.97 -0.05
N GLY A 323 20.02 -5.34 -1.17
CA GLY A 323 18.67 -5.35 -1.73
C GLY A 323 18.17 -6.76 -2.05
N TYR A 324 16.87 -6.99 -1.91
CA TYR A 324 16.25 -8.26 -2.27
C TYR A 324 16.32 -8.53 -3.78
N PRO A 325 16.39 -9.81 -4.18
CA PRO A 325 16.28 -10.22 -5.57
C PRO A 325 14.92 -9.82 -6.16
N ILE A 326 14.94 -9.46 -7.45
CA ILE A 326 13.75 -9.16 -8.23
C ILE A 326 13.45 -10.32 -9.17
N PHE A 327 12.18 -10.70 -9.22
CA PHE A 327 11.68 -11.67 -10.17
C PHE A 327 10.51 -11.08 -10.97
N LEU A 328 10.39 -11.48 -12.24
CA LEU A 328 9.31 -11.06 -13.11
C LEU A 328 8.32 -12.21 -13.27
N ALA A 329 7.14 -12.07 -12.69
CA ALA A 329 6.07 -13.05 -12.86
C ALA A 329 5.32 -12.72 -14.17
N VAL A 330 5.46 -13.59 -15.17
CA VAL A 330 4.92 -13.37 -16.51
C VAL A 330 3.58 -14.09 -16.66
N TYR A 331 2.56 -13.33 -17.02
CA TYR A 331 1.20 -13.79 -17.26
C TYR A 331 0.78 -13.51 -18.69
N ASP A 332 -0.14 -14.30 -19.25
CA ASP A 332 -0.75 -14.00 -20.54
C ASP A 332 -1.89 -12.95 -20.43
N GLU A 333 -2.60 -12.73 -21.54
CA GLU A 333 -3.71 -11.78 -21.62
C GLU A 333 -4.93 -12.20 -20.78
N GLU A 334 -5.11 -13.51 -20.55
CA GLU A 334 -6.15 -14.09 -19.70
C GLU A 334 -5.77 -14.12 -18.21
N GLY A 335 -4.56 -13.65 -17.87
CA GLY A 335 -4.05 -13.63 -16.51
C GLY A 335 -3.58 -15.01 -16.03
N ILE A 336 -3.28 -15.94 -16.94
CA ILE A 336 -2.73 -17.25 -16.62
C ILE A 336 -1.21 -17.12 -16.46
N PHE A 337 -0.70 -17.67 -15.36
CA PHE A 337 0.73 -17.67 -15.08
C PHE A 337 1.50 -18.53 -16.11
N LEU A 338 2.54 -17.96 -16.71
CA LEU A 338 3.35 -18.64 -17.71
C LEU A 338 4.69 -19.12 -17.11
N ARG A 339 5.40 -18.23 -16.44
CA ARG A 339 6.74 -18.48 -15.88
C ARG A 339 7.18 -17.37 -14.94
N LEU A 340 8.19 -17.68 -14.12
CA LEU A 340 8.94 -16.70 -13.34
C LEU A 340 10.30 -16.46 -14.01
N GLU A 341 10.62 -15.21 -14.31
CA GLU A 341 11.94 -14.83 -14.83
C GLU A 341 12.78 -14.22 -13.71
N ASP A 342 14.07 -14.52 -13.73
CA ASP A 342 15.08 -13.90 -12.91
C ASP A 342 15.81 -12.86 -13.78
N ASP A 343 15.65 -11.58 -13.49
CA ASP A 343 16.29 -10.50 -14.26
C ASP A 343 17.72 -10.19 -13.80
N GLY A 344 18.25 -10.97 -12.84
CA GLY A 344 19.57 -10.79 -12.24
C GLY A 344 19.72 -9.56 -11.34
N SER A 345 18.69 -8.73 -11.24
CA SER A 345 18.73 -7.45 -10.54
C SER A 345 18.34 -7.59 -9.06
N ASN A 346 18.62 -6.55 -8.28
CA ASN A 346 18.24 -6.46 -6.87
C ASN A 346 17.64 -5.07 -6.61
N VAL A 347 16.96 -4.88 -5.49
CA VAL A 347 16.28 -3.61 -5.20
C VAL A 347 17.21 -2.39 -5.16
N ALA A 348 18.50 -2.57 -4.87
CA ALA A 348 19.49 -1.49 -4.96
C ALA A 348 19.63 -0.91 -6.38
N THR A 349 19.28 -1.68 -7.42
CA THR A 349 19.27 -1.26 -8.83
C THR A 349 17.86 -0.87 -9.33
N LEU A 350 16.81 -1.00 -8.50
CA LEU A 350 15.40 -0.76 -8.91
C LEU A 350 15.07 0.70 -9.19
N ALA A 351 15.87 1.64 -8.66
CA ALA A 351 15.75 3.06 -9.02
C ALA A 351 15.88 3.27 -10.54
N GLU A 352 16.55 2.36 -11.26
CA GLU A 352 16.75 2.38 -12.71
C GLU A 352 15.66 1.62 -13.50
N LEU A 353 14.88 0.73 -12.87
CA LEU A 353 13.84 -0.07 -13.54
C LEU A 353 12.45 0.61 -13.55
N GLN A 354 12.27 1.66 -12.74
CA GLN A 354 11.01 2.44 -12.70
C GLN A 354 11.11 3.78 -13.45
N SER A 355 12.31 4.22 -13.85
CA SER A 355 12.50 5.30 -14.82
C SER A 355 12.02 4.84 -16.19
#